data_AF-F9ZQ07-F1
#
_entry.id   AF-F9ZQ07-F1
#
_cell.length_a   1.000
_cell.length_b   1.000
_cell.length_c   1.000
_cell.angle_alpha   90.00
_cell.angle_beta   90.00
_cell.angle_gamma   90.00
#
_symmetry.space_group_name_H-M   'P 1'
#
loop_
_entity.id
_entity.type
_entity.pdbx_description
1 polymer ?
#
loop_
_entity_poly.entity_id
_entity_poly.type
_entity_poly.pdbx_seq_one_letter_code
_entity_poly.pdbx_strand_id
1 'polypeptide(L)'
;MVQDFLQCPLLLENIAYYLPPNGRDHYSEADFLRELVSQSGCQLLLDVENLRINCDNHGGDPWALLGGLPIPAVTEIHVAGGEQVQVDGTVLSVDTHSRVPGKQARTLFAFACARFPEAIRILEWDAGLPSLSELVRTAQSLESAV
;
A
#
# COMPACT_ATOMS: atom_id res chain seq x y z
N MET A 1 -4.30 -4.73 -25.22
CA MET A 1 -3.75 -4.47 -23.86
C MET A 1 -3.87 -5.75 -23.04
N VAL A 2 -3.12 -5.93 -21.94
CA VAL A 2 -3.12 -7.18 -21.14
C VAL A 2 -4.53 -7.61 -20.71
N GLN A 3 -5.37 -6.65 -20.30
CA GLN A 3 -6.77 -6.88 -19.93
C GLN A 3 -7.63 -7.39 -21.10
N ASP A 4 -7.41 -6.89 -22.33
CA ASP A 4 -8.10 -7.39 -23.52
C ASP A 4 -7.73 -8.84 -23.83
N PHE A 5 -6.53 -9.28 -23.44
CA PHE A 5 -6.12 -10.67 -23.61
C PHE A 5 -6.68 -11.57 -22.51
N LEU A 6 -6.57 -11.13 -21.25
CA LEU A 6 -7.00 -11.90 -20.08
C LEU A 6 -8.52 -11.90 -19.87
N GLN A 7 -9.24 -10.95 -20.47
CA GLN A 7 -10.69 -10.76 -20.32
C GLN A 7 -11.14 -10.60 -18.85
N CYS A 8 -10.27 -10.05 -18.01
CA CYS A 8 -10.56 -9.73 -16.62
C CYS A 8 -9.93 -8.37 -16.21
N PRO A 9 -10.48 -7.72 -15.17
CA PRO A 9 -9.84 -6.54 -14.58
C PRO A 9 -8.45 -6.88 -14.04
N LEU A 10 -7.50 -5.98 -14.26
CA LEU A 10 -6.16 -6.09 -13.70
C LEU A 10 -6.01 -5.02 -12.61
N LEU A 11 -5.52 -5.45 -11.44
CA LEU A 11 -5.17 -4.57 -10.34
C LEU A 11 -3.66 -4.32 -10.39
N LEU A 12 -3.26 -3.06 -10.28
CA LEU A 12 -1.86 -2.68 -10.06
C LEU A 12 -1.65 -2.20 -8.64
N GLU A 13 -0.55 -2.66 -8.06
CA GLU A 13 -0.14 -2.36 -6.70
C GLU A 13 0.86 -1.20 -6.64
N ASN A 14 0.76 -0.35 -5.62
CA ASN A 14 1.81 0.59 -5.27
C ASN A 14 2.92 -0.12 -4.49
N ILE A 15 4.03 -0.40 -5.17
CA ILE A 15 5.18 -1.10 -4.57
C ILE A 15 6.02 -0.19 -3.68
N ALA A 16 6.72 -0.77 -2.69
CA ALA A 16 7.85 -0.09 -2.08
C ALA A 16 9.00 0.06 -3.09
N TYR A 17 9.62 1.23 -3.13
CA TYR A 17 10.81 1.49 -3.95
C TYR A 17 11.94 2.10 -3.13
N TYR A 18 13.18 1.73 -3.45
CA TYR A 18 14.37 2.21 -2.75
C TYR A 18 15.23 3.14 -3.60
N LEU A 19 15.08 3.05 -4.92
CA LEU A 19 15.68 3.95 -5.88
C LEU A 19 14.55 4.77 -6.51
N PRO A 20 14.42 6.06 -6.17
CA PRO A 20 13.38 6.89 -6.76
C PRO A 20 13.61 6.98 -8.28
N PRO A 21 12.53 7.03 -9.09
CA PRO A 21 12.67 7.16 -10.53
C PRO A 21 13.43 8.44 -10.92
N ASN A 22 14.47 8.30 -11.74
CA ASN A 22 15.33 9.42 -12.18
C ASN A 22 14.72 10.24 -13.34
N GLY A 23 13.40 10.45 -13.32
CA GLY A 23 12.64 11.11 -14.40
C GLY A 23 12.73 12.63 -14.37
N ARG A 24 12.54 13.28 -15.54
CA ARG A 24 12.45 14.75 -15.68
C ARG A 24 11.06 15.31 -15.33
N ASP A 25 10.07 14.45 -15.15
CA ASP A 25 8.69 14.83 -14.88
C ASP A 25 8.36 14.62 -13.40
N HIS A 26 7.98 15.71 -12.73
CA HIS A 26 7.64 15.75 -11.31
C HIS A 26 6.22 15.23 -11.04
N TYR A 27 5.93 13.98 -11.40
CA TYR A 27 4.69 13.34 -10.96
C TYR A 27 4.80 13.01 -9.47
N SER A 28 3.78 13.40 -8.70
CA SER A 28 3.55 12.72 -7.42
C SER A 28 3.10 11.27 -7.70
N GLU A 29 3.33 10.36 -6.75
CA GLU A 29 2.87 8.98 -6.88
C GLU A 29 1.35 8.89 -7.09
N ALA A 30 0.57 9.74 -6.41
CA ALA A 30 -0.88 9.84 -6.65
C ALA A 30 -1.20 10.29 -8.08
N ASP A 31 -0.50 11.28 -8.64
CA ASP A 31 -0.72 11.73 -10.01
C ASP A 31 -0.38 10.63 -11.03
N PHE A 32 0.72 9.92 -10.79
CA PHE A 32 1.12 8.78 -11.61
C PHE A 32 0.04 7.69 -11.61
N LEU A 33 -0.43 7.27 -10.43
CA LEU A 33 -1.46 6.23 -10.30
C LEU A 33 -2.80 6.67 -10.90
N ARG A 34 -3.20 7.93 -10.72
CA ARG A 34 -4.41 8.48 -11.36
C ARG A 34 -4.33 8.42 -12.87
N GLU A 35 -3.21 8.86 -13.44
CA GLU A 35 -3.03 8.87 -14.89
C GLU A 35 -2.97 7.45 -15.44
N LEU A 36 -2.30 6.53 -14.73
CA LEU A 36 -2.24 5.12 -15.06
C LEU A 36 -3.62 4.48 -15.11
N VAL A 37 -4.45 4.69 -14.09
CA VAL A 37 -5.84 4.21 -14.07
C VAL A 37 -6.63 4.84 -15.22
N SER A 38 -6.51 6.15 -15.43
CA SER A 38 -7.25 6.87 -16.48
C SER A 38 -6.91 6.38 -17.88
N GLN A 39 -5.64 6.08 -18.16
CA GLN A 39 -5.20 5.66 -19.49
C GLN A 39 -5.37 4.15 -19.72
N SER A 40 -5.21 3.33 -18.69
CA SER A 40 -5.23 1.87 -18.84
C SER A 40 -6.56 1.21 -18.50
N GLY A 41 -7.41 1.88 -17.72
CA GLY A 41 -8.62 1.31 -17.15
C GLY A 41 -8.35 0.22 -16.10
N CYS A 42 -7.09 0.04 -15.65
CA CYS A 42 -6.80 -0.89 -14.56
C CYS A 42 -7.38 -0.38 -13.24
N GLN A 43 -7.53 -1.29 -12.29
CA GLN A 43 -7.85 -0.98 -10.90
C GLN A 43 -6.58 -0.94 -10.06
N LEU A 44 -6.72 -0.59 -8.79
CA LEU A 44 -5.63 -0.45 -7.84
C LEU A 44 -5.82 -1.40 -6.67
N LEU A 45 -4.73 -2.10 -6.36
CA LEU A 45 -4.48 -2.72 -5.07
C LEU A 45 -3.64 -1.72 -4.27
N LEU A 46 -4.19 -1.20 -3.18
CA LEU A 46 -3.52 -0.20 -2.36
C LEU A 46 -2.84 -0.87 -1.17
N ASP A 47 -1.51 -0.97 -1.20
CA ASP A 47 -0.74 -1.37 -0.03
C ASP A 47 -0.36 -0.14 0.80
N VAL A 48 -0.95 -0.04 2.01
CA VAL A 48 -0.72 1.08 2.91
C VAL A 48 0.66 1.02 3.59
N GLU A 49 1.26 -0.16 3.70
CA GLU A 49 2.60 -0.31 4.25
C GLU A 49 3.65 0.14 3.23
N ASN A 50 3.51 -0.26 1.97
CA ASN A 50 4.35 0.28 0.88
C ASN A 50 4.23 1.80 0.76
N LEU A 51 3.02 2.34 0.83
CA LEU A 51 2.80 3.79 0.87
C LEU A 51 3.55 4.46 2.04
N ARG A 52 3.46 3.89 3.25
CA ARG A 52 4.16 4.39 4.44
C ARG A 52 5.66 4.34 4.23
N ILE A 53 6.19 3.21 3.76
CA ILE A 53 7.61 2.99 3.50
C ILE A 53 8.13 4.03 2.52
N ASN A 54 7.43 4.26 1.42
CA ASN A 54 7.80 5.25 0.42
C ASN A 54 7.84 6.67 1.00
N CYS A 55 6.84 7.05 1.80
CA CYS A 55 6.82 8.36 2.46
C CYS A 55 7.93 8.52 3.50
N ASP A 56 8.23 7.47 4.27
CA ASP A 56 9.28 7.50 5.29
C ASP A 56 10.69 7.57 4.65
N ASN A 57 10.90 6.89 3.52
CA ASN A 57 12.19 6.83 2.85
C ASN A 57 12.48 8.04 1.96
N HIS A 58 11.47 8.56 1.25
CA HIS A 58 11.64 9.61 0.23
C HIS A 58 11.03 10.95 0.63
N GLY A 59 10.35 11.00 1.77
CA GLY A 59 9.47 12.10 2.14
C GLY A 59 8.13 12.03 1.42
N GLY A 60 7.18 12.84 1.87
CA GLY A 60 5.83 12.88 1.32
C GLY A 60 4.77 12.96 2.41
N ASP A 61 3.52 13.08 1.98
CA ASP A 61 2.36 13.04 2.87
C ASP A 61 1.46 11.86 2.46
N PRO A 62 1.45 10.76 3.23
CA PRO A 62 0.63 9.60 2.89
C PRO A 62 -0.87 9.92 2.92
N TRP A 63 -1.31 10.92 3.70
CA TRP A 63 -2.71 11.34 3.75
C TRP A 63 -3.12 12.07 2.48
N ALA A 64 -2.26 12.97 1.98
CA ALA A 64 -2.48 13.65 0.72
C ALA A 64 -2.51 12.66 -0.45
N LEU A 65 -1.62 11.66 -0.44
CA LEU A 65 -1.57 10.63 -1.47
C LEU A 65 -2.85 9.79 -1.48
N LEU A 66 -3.27 9.26 -0.32
CA LEU A 66 -4.56 8.55 -0.17
C LEU A 66 -5.75 9.43 -0.61
N GLY A 67 -5.74 10.70 -0.21
CA GLY A 67 -6.76 11.68 -0.58
C GLY A 67 -6.81 12.00 -2.08
N GLY A 68 -5.70 11.79 -2.79
CA GLY A 68 -5.58 11.99 -4.23
C GLY A 68 -6.06 10.80 -5.07
N LEU A 69 -6.14 9.59 -4.52
CA LEU A 69 -6.49 8.40 -5.30
C LEU A 69 -7.98 8.40 -5.73
N PRO A 70 -8.29 7.87 -6.94
CA PRO A 70 -9.66 7.79 -7.43
C PRO A 70 -10.43 6.69 -6.71
N ILE A 71 -11.49 7.08 -5.98
CA ILE A 71 -12.31 6.17 -5.17
C ILE A 71 -12.74 4.89 -5.90
N PRO A 72 -13.33 4.94 -7.12
CA PRO A 72 -13.82 3.72 -7.76
C PRO A 72 -12.70 2.80 -8.29
N ALA A 73 -11.45 3.26 -8.29
CA ALA A 73 -10.33 2.48 -8.81
C ALA A 73 -9.67 1.61 -7.74
N VAL A 74 -9.72 2.00 -6.46
CA VAL A 74 -9.15 1.22 -5.36
C VAL A 74 -10.13 0.12 -4.98
N THR A 75 -9.83 -1.12 -5.36
CA THR A 75 -10.71 -2.27 -5.15
C THR A 75 -10.17 -3.26 -4.13
N GLU A 76 -8.90 -3.13 -3.76
CA GLU A 76 -8.25 -3.94 -2.74
C GLU A 76 -7.30 -3.08 -1.91
N ILE A 77 -7.22 -3.36 -0.61
CA ILE A 77 -6.33 -2.69 0.34
C ILE A 77 -5.53 -3.75 1.08
N HIS A 78 -4.22 -3.66 1.00
CA HIS A 78 -3.30 -4.45 1.79
C HIS A 78 -2.83 -3.66 3.02
N VAL A 79 -2.65 -4.37 4.12
CA VAL A 79 -1.95 -3.87 5.31
C VAL A 79 -0.99 -4.94 5.81
N ALA A 80 0.25 -4.53 6.03
CA ALA A 80 1.31 -5.38 6.53
C ALA A 80 2.15 -4.64 7.59
N GLY A 81 3.15 -5.32 8.13
CA GLY A 81 4.19 -4.70 8.95
C GLY A 81 5.58 -4.96 8.37
N GLY A 82 6.32 -3.89 8.10
CA GLY A 82 7.70 -3.89 7.66
C GLY A 82 8.71 -3.62 8.77
N GLU A 83 9.98 -3.59 8.39
CA GLU A 83 11.11 -3.38 9.30
C GLU A 83 11.78 -2.02 9.11
N GLN A 84 12.50 -1.56 10.13
CA GLN A 84 13.42 -0.44 10.01
C GLN A 84 14.84 -0.93 10.24
N VAL A 85 15.74 -0.57 9.34
CA VAL A 85 17.16 -0.93 9.39
C VAL A 85 18.03 0.32 9.41
N GLN A 86 19.24 0.20 9.97
CA GLN A 86 20.25 1.26 9.95
C GLN A 86 21.24 0.98 8.84
N VAL A 87 21.37 1.90 7.88
CA VAL A 87 22.34 1.84 6.79
C VAL A 87 23.09 3.16 6.77
N ASP A 88 24.41 3.11 6.98
CA ASP A 88 25.29 4.29 6.95
C ASP A 88 24.80 5.48 7.81
N GLY A 89 24.22 5.17 8.98
CA GLY A 89 23.69 6.18 9.91
C GLY A 89 22.31 6.74 9.56
N THR A 90 21.65 6.18 8.54
CA THR A 90 20.28 6.53 8.13
C THR A 90 19.33 5.39 8.48
N VAL A 91 18.14 5.71 8.99
CA VAL A 91 17.05 4.76 9.17
C VAL A 91 16.36 4.56 7.82
N LEU A 92 16.27 3.32 7.36
CA LEU A 92 15.52 2.94 6.17
C LEU A 92 14.35 2.03 6.59
N SER A 93 13.14 2.34 6.13
CA SER A 93 12.00 1.43 6.22
C SER A 93 12.06 0.42 5.07
N VAL A 94 11.86 -0.86 5.37
CA VAL A 94 12.00 -1.97 4.43
C VAL A 94 10.71 -2.78 4.40
N ASP A 95 10.25 -3.04 3.19
CA ASP A 95 9.15 -3.93 2.87
C ASP A 95 9.59 -5.38 3.10
N THR A 96 9.33 -5.87 4.31
CA THR A 96 9.57 -7.28 4.68
C THR A 96 8.28 -8.07 4.88
N HIS A 97 7.14 -7.38 5.02
CA HIS A 97 5.83 -7.92 5.36
C HIS A 97 5.91 -9.09 6.36
N SER A 98 6.70 -8.95 7.41
CA SER A 98 7.14 -10.07 8.24
C SER A 98 6.64 -10.03 9.67
N ARG A 99 5.81 -9.03 9.98
CA ARG A 99 5.48 -8.67 11.35
C ARG A 99 4.13 -7.96 11.45
N VAL A 100 3.63 -7.86 12.67
CA VAL A 100 2.36 -7.20 12.96
C VAL A 100 2.39 -5.74 12.49
N PRO A 101 1.35 -5.25 11.78
CA PRO A 101 1.27 -3.86 11.36
C PRO A 101 1.45 -2.89 12.53
N GLY A 102 2.35 -1.93 12.36
CA GLY A 102 2.64 -0.89 13.35
C GLY A 102 1.51 0.14 13.50
N LYS A 103 1.63 1.04 14.48
CA LYS A 103 0.60 2.06 14.77
C LYS A 103 0.28 2.94 13.55
N GLN A 104 1.31 3.40 12.83
CA GLN A 104 1.13 4.27 11.67
C GLN A 104 0.43 3.53 10.52
N ALA A 105 0.89 2.31 10.17
CA ALA A 105 0.26 1.45 9.17
C ALA A 105 -1.23 1.22 9.49
N ARG A 106 -1.56 0.90 10.75
CA ARG A 106 -2.95 0.74 11.21
C ARG A 106 -3.79 2.01 11.07
N THR A 107 -3.19 3.18 11.32
CA THR A 107 -3.90 4.47 11.21
C THR A 107 -4.17 4.80 9.74
N LEU A 108 -3.21 4.56 8.86
CA LEU A 108 -3.36 4.72 7.40
C LEU A 108 -4.38 3.72 6.84
N PHE A 109 -4.32 2.47 7.27
CA PHE A 109 -5.29 1.44 6.93
C PHE A 109 -6.72 1.86 7.28
N ALA A 110 -6.95 2.33 8.51
CA ALA A 110 -8.28 2.76 8.93
C ALA A 110 -8.83 3.91 8.10
N PHE A 111 -7.98 4.88 7.76
CA PHE A 111 -8.36 5.98 6.86
C PHE A 111 -8.64 5.49 5.44
N ALA A 112 -7.82 4.58 4.91
CA ALA A 112 -8.02 3.98 3.59
C ALA A 112 -9.35 3.21 3.55
N CYS A 113 -9.66 2.39 4.57
CA CYS A 113 -10.94 1.68 4.66
C CYS A 113 -12.14 2.63 4.71
N ALA A 114 -12.04 3.74 5.46
CA ALA A 114 -13.12 4.74 5.51
C ALA A 114 -13.32 5.45 4.16
N ARG A 115 -12.26 5.64 3.39
CA ARG A 115 -12.30 6.31 2.09
C ARG A 115 -12.72 5.39 0.94
N PHE A 116 -12.34 4.12 0.99
CA PHE A 116 -12.65 3.10 -0.01
C PHE A 116 -13.46 1.96 0.64
N PRO A 117 -14.71 2.21 1.05
CA PRO A 117 -15.49 1.29 1.88
C PRO A 117 -15.79 -0.05 1.19
N GLU A 118 -15.84 -0.05 -0.14
CA GLU A 118 -16.13 -1.24 -0.97
C GLU A 118 -14.88 -2.08 -1.28
N ALA A 119 -13.68 -1.61 -0.91
CA ALA A 119 -12.45 -2.33 -1.20
C ALA A 119 -12.30 -3.57 -0.31
N ILE A 120 -11.84 -4.67 -0.91
CA ILE A 120 -11.44 -5.88 -0.19
C ILE A 120 -10.23 -5.56 0.68
N ARG A 121 -10.14 -6.18 1.87
CA ARG A 121 -9.11 -5.88 2.87
C ARG A 121 -8.29 -7.13 3.14
N ILE A 122 -6.98 -7.05 2.98
CA ILE A 122 -6.06 -8.16 3.21
C ILE A 122 -5.01 -7.76 4.25
N LEU A 123 -4.85 -8.62 5.26
CA LEU A 123 -3.65 -8.66 6.09
C LEU A 123 -2.60 -9.48 5.34
N GLU A 124 -1.54 -8.83 4.87
CA GLU A 124 -0.46 -9.46 4.11
C GLU A 124 0.71 -9.87 5.02
N TRP A 125 1.36 -10.98 4.67
CA TRP A 125 2.48 -11.54 5.43
C TRP A 125 3.37 -12.46 4.57
N ASP A 126 4.61 -12.06 4.29
CA ASP A 126 5.50 -12.72 3.32
C ASP A 126 6.60 -13.57 3.96
N ALA A 127 7.11 -13.15 5.12
CA ALA A 127 8.24 -13.80 5.77
C ALA A 127 8.02 -13.98 7.28
N GLY A 128 8.70 -14.97 7.87
CA GLY A 128 8.57 -15.23 9.31
C GLY A 128 7.12 -15.53 9.73
N LEU A 129 6.40 -16.30 8.91
CA LEU A 129 4.97 -16.59 9.09
C LEU A 129 4.66 -16.98 10.54
N PRO A 130 3.75 -16.25 11.22
CA PRO A 130 3.40 -16.53 12.59
C PRO A 130 2.41 -17.70 12.63
N SER A 131 1.98 -18.06 13.84
CA SER A 131 0.91 -19.04 13.98
C SER A 131 -0.38 -18.53 13.32
N LEU A 132 -1.20 -19.44 12.77
CA LEU A 132 -2.52 -19.09 12.24
C LEU A 132 -3.38 -18.33 13.27
N SER A 133 -3.30 -18.72 14.55
CA SER A 133 -4.03 -18.04 15.62
C SER A 133 -3.58 -16.58 15.81
N GLU A 134 -2.32 -16.26 15.53
CA GLU A 134 -1.82 -14.89 15.57
C GLU A 134 -2.25 -14.07 14.36
N LEU A 135 -2.24 -14.67 13.15
CA LEU A 135 -2.80 -14.04 11.95
C LEU A 135 -4.27 -13.67 12.17
N VAL A 136 -5.08 -14.63 12.63
CA VAL A 136 -6.52 -14.41 12.88
C VAL A 136 -6.74 -13.30 13.92
N ARG A 137 -6.01 -13.32 15.05
CA ARG A 137 -6.10 -12.25 16.06
C ARG A 137 -5.73 -10.89 15.49
N THR A 138 -4.69 -10.84 14.66
CA THR A 138 -4.22 -9.59 14.05
C THR A 138 -5.27 -9.04 13.08
N ALA A 139 -5.83 -9.89 12.21
CA ALA A 139 -6.90 -9.53 11.29
C ALA A 139 -8.15 -9.04 12.02
N GLN A 140 -8.61 -9.74 13.07
CA GLN A 140 -9.74 -9.31 13.89
C GLN A 140 -9.51 -7.95 14.57
N SER A 141 -8.28 -7.70 15.02
CA SER A 141 -7.91 -6.40 15.60
C SER A 141 -7.93 -5.27 14.57
N LEU A 142 -7.61 -5.53 13.30
CA LEU A 142 -7.69 -4.55 12.23
C LEU A 142 -9.15 -4.28 11.84
N GLU A 143 -9.95 -5.34 11.71
CA GLU A 143 -11.38 -5.25 11.38
C GLU A 143 -12.16 -4.45 12.44
N SER A 144 -11.84 -4.64 13.73
CA SER A 144 -12.51 -3.91 14.82
C SER A 144 -12.17 -2.41 14.87
N ALA A 145 -11.16 -1.97 14.12
CA ALA A 145 -10.66 -0.60 14.14
C ALA A 145 -11.19 0.26 12.98
N VAL A 146 -12.03 -0.30 12.10
CA VAL A 146 -12.49 0.31 10.85
C VAL A 146 -14.00 0.27 10.67
#